data_AF-A0A2Y9KFR8-F1
#
_entry.id   AF-A0A2Y9KFR8-F1
#
_cell.length_a   1.000
_cell.length_b   1.000
_cell.length_c   1.000
_cell.angle_alpha   90.00
_cell.angle_beta   90.00
_cell.angle_gamma   90.00
#
_symmetry.space_group_name_H-M   'P 1'
#
loop_
_entity.id
_entity.type
_entity.pdbx_description
1 polymer ?
#
loop_
_entity_poly.entity_id
_entity_poly.type
_entity_poly.pdbx_seq_one_letter_code
_entity_poly.pdbx_strand_id
1 'polypeptide(L)' 'MYTITKGPSKLVAQRRTAWQQVEQQLGSGPAGTSGPRPVQYVEKTPNPRLQNFVPIDLDEWWAQQFLARITNCS' A
#
# COMPACT_ATOMS: atom_id res chain seq x y z
N MET A 1 -14.47 -7.82 35.97
CA MET A 1 -14.81 -7.33 34.62
C MET A 1 -13.50 -6.89 33.97
N TYR A 2 -12.97 -7.63 33.00
CA TYR A 2 -11.70 -7.27 32.35
C TYR A 2 -11.98 -6.65 30.99
N THR A 3 -11.68 -5.37 30.81
CA THR A 3 -11.72 -4.69 29.52
C THR A 3 -10.44 -5.02 28.76
N ILE A 4 -10.50 -5.92 27.78
CA ILE A 4 -9.41 -6.11 26.83
C ILE A 4 -9.52 -4.97 25.80
N THR A 5 -8.89 -3.84 26.07
CA THR A 5 -8.66 -2.81 25.05
C THR A 5 -7.63 -3.37 24.08
N LYS A 6 -8.10 -4.01 23.00
CA LYS A 6 -7.23 -4.43 21.89
C LYS A 6 -6.78 -3.19 21.12
N GLY A 7 -5.71 -2.57 21.61
CA GLY A 7 -4.93 -1.65 20.79
C GLY A 7 -4.49 -2.32 19.48
N PRO A 8 -4.21 -1.54 18.42
CA PRO A 8 -3.80 -2.11 17.14
C PRO A 8 -2.60 -3.05 17.34
N SER A 9 -2.67 -4.23 16.72
CA SER A 9 -1.58 -5.21 16.72
C SER A 9 -0.26 -4.54 16.33
N LYS A 10 0.85 -4.93 16.98
CA LYS A 10 2.19 -4.38 16.73
C LYS A 10 2.56 -4.35 15.24
N LEU A 11 2.11 -5.35 14.47
CA LEU A 11 2.35 -5.44 13.02
C LEU A 11 1.61 -4.34 12.24
N VAL A 12 0.37 -4.02 12.62
CA VAL A 12 -0.42 -2.96 11.98
C VAL A 12 0.21 -1.60 12.27
N ALA A 13 0.64 -1.38 13.51
CA ALA A 13 1.35 -0.17 13.90
C ALA A 13 2.65 -0.01 13.12
N GLN A 14 3.48 -1.07 13.04
CA GLN A 14 4.74 -1.04 12.30
C GLN A 14 4.53 -0.74 10.81
N ARG A 15 3.57 -1.39 10.16
CA ARG A 15 3.25 -1.15 8.74
C ARG A 15 2.81 0.30 8.52
N ARG A 16 1.97 0.84 9.40
CA ARG A 16 1.50 2.23 9.31
C ARG A 16 2.65 3.22 9.46
N THR A 17 3.50 3.04 10.46
CA THR A 17 4.65 3.91 10.70
C THR A 17 5.64 3.86 9.54
N ALA A 18 5.92 2.67 8.99
CA ALA A 18 6.80 2.52 7.84
C ALA A 18 6.27 3.26 6.60
N TRP A 19 4.96 3.17 6.32
CA TRP A 19 4.35 3.91 5.20
C TRP A 19 4.36 5.42 5.41
N GLN A 20 4.09 5.89 6.63
CA GLN A 20 4.15 7.33 6.95
C GLN A 20 5.54 7.93 6.73
N GLN A 21 6.61 7.17 7.00
CA GLN A 21 7.98 7.62 6.72
C GLN A 21 8.22 7.78 5.23
N VAL A 22 7.71 6.86 4.40
CA VAL A 22 7.80 6.95 2.94
C VAL A 22 7.08 8.19 2.42
N GLU A 23 5.86 8.45 2.89
CA GLU A 23 5.07 9.63 2.51
C GLU A 23 5.77 10.94 2.89
N GLN A 24 6.32 11.02 4.10
CA GLN A 24 7.07 12.20 4.57
C GLN A 24 8.32 12.44 3.72
N GLN A 25 9.06 11.38 3.38
CA GLN A 25 10.25 11.47 2.52
C GLN A 25 9.90 11.87 1.07
N LEU A 26 8.70 11.53 0.59
CA LEU A 26 8.22 11.93 -0.73
C LEU A 26 7.73 13.39 -0.75
N GLY A 27 7.05 13.84 0.30
CA GLY A 27 6.44 15.17 0.41
C GLY A 27 7.37 16.29 0.88
N SER A 28 8.54 15.97 1.43
CA SER A 28 9.57 16.96 1.78
C SER A 28 10.30 17.44 0.51
N GLY A 29 10.41 18.77 0.33
CA GLY A 29 10.96 19.48 -0.84
C GLY A 29 12.45 19.25 -1.13
N PRO A 30 13.09 20.04 -2.03
CA PRO A 30 14.26 19.59 -2.77
C PRO A 30 15.47 19.26 -1.89
N ALA A 31 15.96 18.03 -2.12
CA ALA A 31 17.24 17.42 -1.83
C ALA A 31 18.27 18.29 -1.07
N GLY A 32 18.26 18.18 0.26
CA GLY A 32 19.40 18.51 1.10
C GLY A 32 19.71 17.33 2.00
N THR A 33 20.84 16.66 1.74
CA THR A 33 21.49 15.60 2.55
C THR A 33 21.13 14.14 2.23
N SER A 34 22.19 13.34 2.10
CA SER A 34 22.31 12.08 1.38
C SER A 34 21.80 10.86 2.14
N GLY A 35 20.67 10.29 1.70
CA GLY A 35 20.20 8.96 2.10
C GLY A 35 19.41 8.29 0.96
N PRO A 36 19.23 6.95 0.96
CA PRO A 36 18.40 6.28 -0.03
C PRO A 36 16.95 6.77 0.07
N ARG A 37 16.47 7.48 -0.96
CA ARG A 37 15.08 7.96 -1.04
C ARG A 37 14.20 6.91 -1.73
N PRO A 38 12.91 6.79 -1.35
CA PRO A 38 11.93 6.04 -2.11
C PRO A 38 11.93 6.47 -3.58
N VAL A 39 12.06 5.51 -4.49
CA VAL A 39 12.02 5.74 -5.93
C VAL A 39 10.57 5.68 -6.39
N GLN A 40 10.03 6.80 -6.86
CA GLN A 40 8.71 6.83 -7.51
C GLN A 40 8.88 6.51 -9.00
N TYR A 41 8.30 5.40 -9.44
CA TYR A 41 8.22 5.10 -10.87
C TYR A 41 7.05 5.88 -11.49
N VAL A 42 7.37 6.67 -12.50
CA VAL A 42 6.38 7.33 -13.36
C VAL A 42 6.71 6.91 -14.78
N GLU A 43 5.75 6.28 -15.46
CA GLU A 43 5.92 5.89 -16.86
C GLU A 43 5.94 7.15 -17.73
N LYS A 44 7.13 7.54 -18.20
CA LYS A 44 7.34 8.76 -18.99
C LYS A 44 7.05 8.58 -20.48
N THR A 45 7.21 7.35 -20.97
CA THR A 45 6.99 6.98 -22.36
C THR A 45 5.92 5.91 -22.38
N PRO A 46 4.81 6.10 -23.13
CA PRO A 46 3.75 5.10 -23.22
C PRO A 46 4.33 3.78 -23.71
N ASN A 47 4.22 2.72 -22.92
CA ASN A 47 4.66 1.40 -23.34
C ASN A 47 3.62 0.80 -24.31
N PRO A 48 3.96 0.55 -25.59
CA PRO A 48 3.00 0.03 -26.55
C PRO A 48 2.38 -1.31 -26.14
N ARG A 49 3.08 -2.08 -25.28
CA ARG A 49 2.58 -3.36 -24.77
C ARG A 49 1.46 -3.21 -23.73
N LEU A 50 1.28 -2.02 -23.17
CA LEU A 50 0.27 -1.71 -22.16
C LEU A 50 -0.96 -1.01 -22.74
N GLN A 51 -1.07 -0.86 -24.07
CA GLN A 51 -2.20 -0.14 -24.69
C GLN A 51 -3.57 -0.73 -24.36
N ASN A 52 -3.66 -2.06 -24.20
CA ASN A 52 -4.89 -2.75 -23.82
C ASN A 52 -4.84 -3.26 -22.38
N PHE A 53 -3.87 -2.78 -21.60
CA PHE A 53 -3.78 -3.15 -20.19
C PHE A 53 -4.88 -2.41 -19.44
N VAL A 54 -5.79 -3.19 -18.87
CA VAL A 54 -6.76 -2.69 -17.91
C VAL A 54 -6.14 -2.91 -16.53
N PRO A 55 -5.81 -1.84 -15.77
CA PRO A 55 -5.31 -2.00 -14.42
C PRO A 55 -6.30 -2.81 -13.59
N ILE A 56 -5.77 -3.73 -12.78
CA ILE A 56 -6.58 -4.43 -11.79
C ILE A 56 -7.13 -3.38 -10.83
N ASP A 57 -8.45 -3.29 -10.72
CA ASP A 57 -9.09 -2.53 -9.66
C ASP A 57 -8.83 -3.25 -8.34
N LEU A 58 -7.99 -2.63 -7.50
CA LEU A 58 -7.58 -3.23 -6.24
C LEU A 58 -8.77 -3.34 -5.28
N ASP A 59 -9.71 -2.40 -5.30
CA ASP A 59 -10.87 -2.42 -4.40
C ASP A 59 -11.82 -3.56 -4.79
N GLU A 60 -12.10 -3.72 -6.08
CA GLU A 60 -12.91 -4.83 -6.59
C GLU A 60 -12.24 -6.19 -6.34
N TRP A 61 -10.95 -6.31 -6.64
CA TRP A 61 -10.20 -7.55 -6.42
C TRP A 61 -10.14 -7.94 -4.94
N TRP A 62 -9.92 -6.98 -4.04
CA TRP A 62 -9.94 -7.25 -2.59
C TRP A 62 -11.31 -7.68 -2.09
N ALA A 63 -12.38 -7.05 -2.58
CA ALA A 63 -13.75 -7.46 -2.24
C ALA A 63 -14.01 -8.91 -2.68
N GLN A 64 -13.61 -9.27 -3.90
CA GLN A 64 -13.74 -10.64 -4.43
C GLN A 64 -12.92 -11.65 -3.61
N GLN A 65 -11.68 -11.32 -3.25
CA GLN A 65 -10.85 -12.20 -2.41
C GLN A 65 -11.42 -12.39 -1.00
N PHE A 66 -11.98 -11.34 -0.41
CA PHE A 66 -12.65 -11.45 0.88
C PHE A 66 -13.85 -12.40 0.81
N LEU A 67 -14.69 -12.24 -0.21
CA LEU A 67 -15.84 -13.12 -0.45
C LEU A 67 -15.40 -14.57 -0.69
N ALA A 68 -14.43 -14.80 -1.58
CA ALA A 68 -13.90 -16.13 -1.87
C ALA A 68 -13.38 -16.84 -0.61
N ARG A 69 -12.82 -16.10 0.35
CA ARG A 69 -12.28 -16.63 1.60
C ARG A 69 -13.37 -17.02 2.60
N ILE A 70 -14.52 -16.33 2.61
CA ILE A 70 -15.65 -16.70 3.47
C ILE A 70 -16.52 -17.78 2.83
N THR A 71 -16.57 -17.86 1.50
CA THR A 71 -17.33 -18.90 0.77
C THR A 71 -16.60 -20.24 0.68
N ASN A 72 -15.26 -20.28 0.84
CA ASN A 72 -14.46 -21.52 0.89
C ASN A 72 -14.57 -22.29 2.22
N CYS A 73 -15.38 -21.82 3.16
CA CYS A 73 -15.62 -22.48 4.46
C CYS A 73 -16.89 -23.37 4.46
N SER A 74 -17.31 -23.92 3.32
CA SER A 74 -18.42 -24.88 3.21
C SER A 74 -17.94 -26.27 2.85
#